data_AF-A0A6A4HQH3-F1
#
_entry.id   AF-A0A6A4HQH3-F1
#
_cell.length_a   1.000
_cell.length_b   1.000
_cell.length_c   1.000
_cell.angle_alpha   90.00
_cell.angle_beta   90.00
_cell.angle_gamma   90.00
#
_symmetry.space_group_name_H-M   'P 1'
#
loop_
_entity.id
_entity.type
_entity.pdbx_description
1 polymer ?
#
loop_
_entity_poly.entity_id
_entity_poly.type
_entity_poly.pdbx_seq_one_letter_code
_entity_poly.pdbx_strand_id
1 'polypeptide(L)'
;LPAWRLVSRFGLSNLLTFMGTGQGFRTRRFLGLSDAKDGTLDSYYSESVIEAKAVFEKGIQQNLAQMASSSWWSAEEIWEMAGGEKLGEEEDFYQISDQRIWGEPNQLLTARPLVKQSGLDGYAKLTLLQKLTPYWTEEIVRRWVEFLGALLDQNPEVYTGQLHSFSYTLKFIYNLDLDGFRTGLTAFQTAINLCLLRLCLPPSLEEITKFISQNPGLGAYNGLVELGFCIANKSDIRCALHMVHDHLLRHLSSSDWTLLHFSTHAWMLIEHILCKVSRYTNRVAQ
;
A
#
# COMPACT_ATOMS: atom_id res chain seq x y z
N LEU A 1 -6.88 -6.39 -3.67
CA LEU A 1 -7.99 -6.87 -2.81
C LEU A 1 -9.29 -6.36 -3.41
N PRO A 2 -10.30 -7.20 -3.59
CA PRO A 2 -11.57 -6.77 -4.18
C PRO A 2 -12.31 -5.83 -3.23
N ALA A 3 -12.85 -4.72 -3.77
CA ALA A 3 -13.52 -3.68 -3.00
C ALA A 3 -14.70 -4.23 -2.17
N TRP A 4 -15.48 -5.15 -2.75
CA TRP A 4 -16.62 -5.79 -2.09
C TRP A 4 -16.24 -6.67 -0.88
N ARG A 5 -15.00 -7.19 -0.81
CA ARG A 5 -14.50 -7.87 0.40
C ARG A 5 -14.03 -6.88 1.46
N LEU A 6 -13.60 -5.68 1.06
CA LEU A 6 -13.07 -4.68 1.98
C LEU A 6 -14.16 -3.93 2.73
N VAL A 7 -15.38 -3.91 2.22
CA VAL A 7 -16.54 -3.36 2.95
C VAL A 7 -17.11 -4.29 4.01
N SER A 8 -16.47 -5.42 4.29
CA SER A 8 -16.89 -6.32 5.37
C SER A 8 -16.24 -5.94 6.70
N ARG A 9 -16.69 -6.60 7.79
CA ARG A 9 -16.12 -6.45 9.14
C ARG A 9 -14.58 -6.63 9.21
N PHE A 10 -13.99 -7.49 8.39
CA PHE A 10 -12.55 -7.78 8.42
C PHE A 10 -11.77 -7.11 7.28
N GLY A 11 -12.43 -6.21 6.53
CA GLY A 11 -11.82 -5.57 5.36
C GLY A 11 -10.53 -4.82 5.69
N LEU A 12 -10.55 -3.98 6.73
CA LEU A 12 -9.35 -3.24 7.14
C LEU A 12 -8.22 -4.16 7.60
N SER A 13 -8.50 -5.20 8.37
CA SER A 13 -7.48 -6.17 8.81
C SER A 13 -6.79 -6.85 7.63
N ASN A 14 -7.55 -7.18 6.59
CA ASN A 14 -7.02 -7.72 5.34
C ASN A 14 -6.19 -6.70 4.56
N LEU A 15 -6.67 -5.45 4.44
CA LEU A 15 -5.94 -4.37 3.79
C LEU A 15 -4.61 -4.08 4.51
N LEU A 16 -4.64 -3.95 5.84
CA LEU A 16 -3.46 -3.72 6.67
C LEU A 16 -2.48 -4.90 6.60
N THR A 17 -2.98 -6.14 6.55
CA THR A 17 -2.10 -7.31 6.35
C THR A 17 -1.43 -7.28 4.99
N PHE A 18 -2.19 -6.99 3.94
CA PHE A 18 -1.69 -6.95 2.56
C PHE A 18 -0.67 -5.81 2.38
N MET A 19 -1.02 -4.59 2.80
CA MET A 19 -0.12 -3.44 2.72
C MET A 19 1.06 -3.54 3.70
N GLY A 20 0.80 -4.03 4.91
CA GLY A 20 1.76 -4.15 6.00
C GLY A 20 2.80 -5.25 5.81
N THR A 21 2.66 -6.04 4.75
CA THR A 21 3.66 -7.00 4.26
C THR A 21 4.18 -6.61 2.87
N GLY A 22 3.84 -5.42 2.36
CA GLY A 22 4.34 -4.95 1.07
C GLY A 22 3.80 -5.74 -0.13
N GLN A 23 2.58 -6.28 -0.06
CA GLN A 23 2.01 -7.03 -1.18
C GLN A 23 1.55 -6.08 -2.31
N GLY A 24 1.64 -6.52 -3.58
CA GLY A 24 1.33 -5.73 -4.78
C GLY A 24 1.57 -6.48 -6.09
N PHE A 25 2.06 -5.86 -7.16
CA PHE A 25 2.00 -6.48 -8.51
C PHE A 25 2.75 -7.82 -8.65
N ARG A 26 3.79 -8.08 -7.86
CA ARG A 26 4.56 -9.34 -7.86
C ARG A 26 3.91 -10.48 -7.08
N THR A 27 2.74 -10.25 -6.47
CA THR A 27 2.13 -11.22 -5.55
C THR A 27 1.10 -12.11 -6.23
N ARG A 28 1.05 -12.14 -7.56
CA ARG A 28 0.10 -12.95 -8.32
C ARG A 28 0.15 -14.43 -7.92
N ARG A 29 1.35 -15.03 -7.78
CA ARG A 29 1.50 -16.41 -7.31
C ARG A 29 1.00 -16.56 -5.87
N PHE A 30 1.34 -15.61 -4.99
CA PHE A 30 0.86 -15.58 -3.60
C PHE A 30 -0.68 -15.54 -3.51
N LEU A 31 -1.35 -14.78 -4.38
CA LEU A 31 -2.81 -14.76 -4.45
C LEU A 31 -3.42 -16.12 -4.81
N GLY A 32 -2.68 -16.98 -5.50
CA GLY A 32 -3.08 -18.37 -5.75
C GLY A 32 -2.99 -19.29 -4.52
N LEU A 33 -2.39 -18.82 -3.41
CA LEU A 33 -2.29 -19.59 -2.16
C LEU A 33 -3.46 -19.40 -1.21
N SER A 34 -4.12 -18.24 -1.28
CA SER A 34 -5.40 -18.06 -0.60
C SER A 34 -6.39 -18.99 -1.26
N ASP A 35 -6.98 -19.91 -0.48
CA ASP A 35 -8.04 -20.81 -0.93
C ASP A 35 -9.26 -19.96 -1.33
N ALA A 36 -9.26 -19.42 -2.55
CA ALA A 36 -10.43 -18.80 -3.16
C ALA A 36 -11.47 -19.92 -3.30
N LYS A 37 -12.31 -20.06 -2.26
CA LYS A 37 -13.30 -21.14 -2.10
C LYS A 37 -14.40 -21.12 -3.15
N ASP A 38 -14.47 -20.07 -3.95
CA ASP A 38 -15.37 -19.96 -5.09
C ASP A 38 -14.52 -19.66 -6.31
N GLY A 39 -14.76 -20.37 -7.41
CA GLY A 39 -14.05 -20.27 -8.70
C GLY A 39 -14.15 -18.91 -9.40
N THR A 40 -14.18 -17.82 -8.65
CA THR A 40 -14.22 -16.42 -9.06
C THR A 40 -13.04 -15.68 -8.42
N LEU A 41 -11.94 -15.60 -9.18
CA LEU A 41 -10.84 -14.62 -9.10
C LEU A 41 -9.99 -14.58 -7.80
N ASP A 42 -8.79 -15.16 -7.89
CA ASP A 42 -7.49 -14.76 -7.30
C ASP A 42 -7.54 -13.59 -6.30
N SER A 43 -8.08 -13.79 -5.11
CA SER A 43 -8.14 -12.72 -4.13
C SER A 43 -7.84 -13.20 -2.71
N TYR A 44 -6.78 -12.63 -2.15
CA TYR A 44 -6.45 -12.76 -0.74
C TYR A 44 -7.58 -12.19 0.11
N TYR A 45 -8.08 -12.99 1.04
CA TYR A 45 -8.98 -12.58 2.10
C TYR A 45 -8.95 -13.62 3.23
N SER A 46 -9.09 -13.16 4.48
CA SER A 46 -9.13 -14.01 5.67
C SER A 46 -10.15 -13.47 6.67
N GLU A 47 -10.66 -14.34 7.53
CA GLU A 47 -11.62 -14.00 8.59
C GLU A 47 -10.98 -14.03 9.98
N SER A 48 -9.72 -14.46 10.07
CA SER A 48 -8.95 -14.40 11.30
C SER A 48 -7.46 -14.20 11.06
N VAL A 49 -6.75 -13.76 12.10
CA VAL A 49 -5.28 -13.69 12.10
C VAL A 49 -4.63 -15.05 11.86
N ILE A 50 -5.28 -16.14 12.30
CA ILE A 50 -4.79 -17.51 12.13
C ILE A 50 -4.87 -17.92 10.66
N GLU A 51 -5.98 -17.63 10.00
CA GLU A 51 -6.13 -17.85 8.55
C GLU A 51 -5.14 -17.01 7.75
N ALA A 52 -5.04 -15.71 8.06
CA ALA A 52 -4.09 -14.82 7.41
C ALA A 52 -2.65 -15.36 7.55
N LYS A 53 -2.24 -15.71 8.77
CA LYS A 53 -0.93 -16.34 9.04
C LYS A 53 -0.73 -17.61 8.22
N ALA A 54 -1.73 -18.49 8.15
CA ALA A 54 -1.63 -19.75 7.41
C ALA A 54 -1.35 -19.54 5.92
N VAL A 55 -1.94 -18.51 5.28
CA VAL A 55 -1.67 -18.19 3.87
C VAL A 55 -0.20 -17.79 3.67
N PHE A 56 0.33 -16.92 4.53
CA PHE A 56 1.74 -16.51 4.47
C PHE A 56 2.69 -17.67 4.76
N GLU A 57 2.38 -18.51 5.74
CA GLU A 57 3.18 -19.69 6.07
C GLU A 57 3.17 -20.74 4.95
N LYS A 58 2.05 -20.93 4.26
CA LYS A 58 1.97 -21.83 3.09
C LYS A 58 2.96 -21.40 2.01
N GLY A 59 3.05 -20.10 1.73
CA GLY A 59 4.01 -19.58 0.76
C GLY A 59 5.47 -19.72 1.21
N ILE A 60 5.75 -19.47 2.50
CA ILE A 60 7.08 -19.72 3.08
C ILE A 60 7.44 -21.20 2.98
N GLN A 61 6.54 -22.11 3.32
CA GLN A 61 6.76 -23.56 3.27
C GLN A 61 7.02 -24.05 1.84
N GLN A 62 6.33 -23.50 0.85
CA GLN A 62 6.59 -23.81 -0.55
C GLN A 62 7.96 -23.30 -1.00
N ASN A 63 8.33 -22.07 -0.62
CA ASN A 63 9.68 -21.55 -0.87
C ASN A 63 10.74 -22.44 -0.22
N LEU A 64 10.55 -22.85 1.04
CA LEU A 64 11.45 -23.77 1.75
C LEU A 64 11.57 -25.12 1.02
N ALA A 65 10.46 -25.71 0.58
CA ALA A 65 10.46 -26.98 -0.14
C ALA A 65 11.17 -26.86 -1.50
N GLN A 66 10.95 -25.75 -2.22
CA GLN A 66 11.63 -25.48 -3.48
C GLN A 66 13.15 -25.34 -3.28
N MET A 67 13.57 -24.55 -2.28
CA MET A 67 15.00 -24.36 -2.01
C MET A 67 15.68 -25.64 -1.53
N ALA A 68 15.03 -26.42 -0.67
CA ALA A 68 15.55 -27.70 -0.19
C ALA A 68 15.71 -28.74 -1.29
N SER A 69 14.98 -28.60 -2.41
CA SER A 69 15.15 -29.44 -3.59
C SER A 69 16.34 -29.02 -4.46
N SER A 70 16.92 -27.83 -4.22
CA SER A 70 18.09 -27.34 -4.93
C SER A 70 19.37 -27.50 -4.09
N SER A 71 20.44 -28.00 -4.70
CA SER A 71 21.72 -28.27 -4.01
C SER A 71 22.57 -27.03 -3.71
N TRP A 72 22.05 -25.83 -3.93
CA TRP A 72 22.83 -24.59 -4.04
C TRP A 72 22.76 -23.71 -2.79
N TRP A 73 21.83 -23.98 -1.86
CA TRP A 73 21.60 -23.17 -0.67
C TRP A 73 21.89 -23.96 0.61
N SER A 74 22.54 -23.33 1.58
CA SER A 74 22.66 -23.88 2.94
C SER A 74 21.33 -23.80 3.70
N ALA A 75 21.17 -24.64 4.73
CA ALA A 75 19.95 -24.64 5.55
C ALA A 75 19.66 -23.26 6.20
N GLU A 76 20.70 -22.51 6.57
CA GLU A 76 20.58 -21.17 7.15
C GLU A 76 20.15 -20.13 6.10
N GLU A 77 20.71 -20.17 4.89
CA GLU A 77 20.28 -19.33 3.78
C GLU A 77 18.84 -19.64 3.35
N ILE A 78 18.45 -20.92 3.37
CA ILE A 78 17.08 -21.37 3.09
C ILE A 78 16.09 -20.71 4.06
N TRP A 79 16.38 -20.75 5.36
CA TRP A 79 15.52 -20.16 6.39
C TRP A 79 15.47 -18.64 6.35
N GLU A 80 16.57 -17.98 6.01
CA GLU A 80 16.62 -16.51 5.91
C GLU A 80 15.92 -16.01 4.65
N MET A 81 16.12 -16.69 3.52
CA MET A 81 15.61 -16.28 2.22
C MET A 81 14.13 -16.61 2.03
N ALA A 82 13.65 -17.78 2.48
CA ALA A 82 12.28 -18.24 2.19
C ALA A 82 11.15 -17.29 2.66
N GLY A 83 11.42 -16.47 3.67
CA GLY A 83 10.54 -15.39 4.14
C GLY A 83 11.04 -13.97 3.83
N GLY A 84 12.15 -13.87 3.10
CA GLY A 84 12.86 -12.64 2.78
C GLY A 84 12.30 -11.87 1.58
N GLU A 85 12.73 -10.62 1.45
CA GLU A 85 12.16 -9.64 0.51
C GLU A 85 12.64 -9.81 -0.94
N LYS A 86 13.73 -10.53 -1.17
CA LYS A 86 14.49 -10.51 -2.43
C LYS A 86 14.19 -11.64 -3.41
N LEU A 87 13.39 -12.64 -3.03
CA LEU A 87 13.18 -13.83 -3.86
C LEU A 87 12.36 -13.60 -5.15
N GLY A 88 11.65 -12.48 -5.27
CA GLY A 88 10.69 -12.22 -6.35
C GLY A 88 11.26 -11.88 -7.72
N GLU A 89 12.45 -12.38 -8.06
CA GLU A 89 12.96 -12.42 -9.43
C GLU A 89 13.01 -13.85 -9.99
N GLU A 90 13.01 -14.86 -9.14
CA GLU A 90 12.97 -16.26 -9.58
C GLU A 90 11.53 -16.70 -9.79
N GLU A 91 11.26 -17.28 -10.97
CA GLU A 91 9.90 -17.58 -11.41
C GLU A 91 9.17 -18.48 -10.40
N ASP A 92 9.85 -19.44 -9.79
CA ASP A 92 9.26 -20.47 -8.92
C ASP A 92 9.00 -20.06 -7.47
N PHE A 93 9.33 -18.84 -7.09
CA PHE A 93 9.20 -18.38 -5.71
C PHE A 93 7.94 -17.54 -5.45
N TYR A 94 7.40 -17.68 -4.23
CA TYR A 94 6.30 -16.86 -3.73
C TYR A 94 6.86 -15.61 -3.03
N GLN A 95 6.47 -14.43 -3.52
CA GLN A 95 6.82 -13.17 -2.87
C GLN A 95 5.98 -12.96 -1.60
N ILE A 96 6.55 -13.28 -0.44
CA ILE A 96 5.85 -13.19 0.87
C ILE A 96 5.89 -11.77 1.45
N SER A 97 6.87 -10.94 1.08
CA SER A 97 6.82 -9.51 1.38
C SER A 97 7.64 -8.66 0.42
N ASP A 98 7.15 -7.51 -0.04
CA ASP A 98 7.90 -6.59 -0.92
C ASP A 98 7.83 -5.14 -0.44
N GLN A 99 8.84 -4.72 0.31
CA GLN A 99 8.91 -3.35 0.84
C GLN A 99 9.08 -2.27 -0.25
N ARG A 100 9.31 -2.63 -1.52
CA ARG A 100 9.51 -1.66 -2.61
C ARG A 100 8.21 -1.22 -3.27
N ILE A 101 7.10 -1.90 -2.99
CA ILE A 101 5.80 -1.60 -3.61
C ILE A 101 5.25 -0.25 -3.13
N TRP A 102 5.58 0.16 -1.90
CA TRP A 102 5.01 1.34 -1.25
C TRP A 102 6.00 2.50 -1.13
N GLY A 103 6.56 2.93 -2.27
CA GLY A 103 7.24 4.23 -2.45
C GLY A 103 8.62 4.39 -1.79
N GLU A 104 8.81 3.88 -0.59
CA GLU A 104 10.04 3.91 0.22
C GLU A 104 10.23 2.56 0.92
N PRO A 105 11.47 2.00 0.97
CA PRO A 105 11.76 0.82 1.76
C PRO A 105 11.46 1.08 3.24
N ASN A 106 10.45 0.39 3.78
CA ASN A 106 10.10 0.47 5.19
C ASN A 106 10.17 -0.93 5.79
N GLN A 107 11.19 -1.12 6.62
CA GLN A 107 11.49 -2.41 7.25
C GLN A 107 10.38 -2.87 8.21
N LEU A 108 9.54 -1.95 8.70
CA LEU A 108 8.34 -2.29 9.47
C LEU A 108 7.27 -2.98 8.60
N LEU A 109 7.30 -2.84 7.28
CA LEU A 109 6.35 -3.46 6.34
C LEU A 109 6.80 -4.85 5.85
N THR A 110 7.85 -5.40 6.44
CA THR A 110 8.31 -6.75 6.12
C THR A 110 7.44 -7.78 6.83
N ALA A 111 7.46 -9.03 6.34
CA ALA A 111 6.76 -10.12 7.02
C ALA A 111 7.29 -10.37 8.45
N ARG A 112 8.56 -10.07 8.70
CA ARG A 112 9.25 -10.31 9.99
C ARG A 112 10.14 -9.11 10.36
N PRO A 113 9.55 -7.97 10.75
CA PRO A 113 10.32 -6.77 11.06
C PRO A 113 11.20 -6.97 12.29
N LEU A 114 12.35 -6.30 12.32
CA LEU A 114 13.14 -6.12 13.53
C LEU A 114 12.57 -4.95 14.32
N VAL A 115 12.22 -5.20 15.57
CA VAL A 115 11.76 -4.17 16.49
C VAL A 115 12.75 -4.05 17.62
N LYS A 116 13.05 -2.81 18.02
CA LYS A 116 13.92 -2.53 19.16
C LYS A 116 13.25 -3.05 20.44
N GLN A 117 13.94 -3.90 21.17
CA GLN A 117 13.51 -4.30 22.51
C GLN A 117 13.95 -3.24 23.53
N SER A 118 13.23 -3.13 24.64
CA SER A 118 13.62 -2.28 25.77
C SER A 118 14.99 -2.71 26.31
N GLY A 119 16.02 -1.91 26.06
CA GLY A 119 17.42 -2.18 26.39
C GLY A 119 18.37 -1.43 25.46
N LEU A 120 19.65 -1.32 25.82
CA LEU A 120 20.64 -0.57 25.04
C LEU A 120 20.97 -1.23 23.69
N ASP A 121 20.94 -2.58 23.57
CA ASP A 121 21.57 -3.27 22.44
C ASP A 121 20.75 -4.41 21.78
N GLY A 122 19.42 -4.43 21.87
CA GLY A 122 18.60 -5.53 21.34
C GLY A 122 17.61 -5.15 20.23
N TYR A 123 17.75 -5.73 19.04
CA TYR A 123 16.68 -5.82 18.04
C TYR A 123 16.17 -7.26 17.95
N ALA A 124 14.86 -7.46 17.95
CA ALA A 124 14.26 -8.79 17.80
C ALA A 124 13.40 -8.86 16.54
N LYS A 125 13.54 -9.95 15.77
CA LYS A 125 12.64 -10.24 14.64
C LYS A 125 11.29 -10.70 15.19
N LEU A 126 10.22 -10.01 14.81
CA LEU A 126 8.87 -10.48 15.11
C LEU A 126 8.55 -11.76 14.33
N THR A 127 7.78 -12.64 14.94
CA THR A 127 7.09 -13.72 14.22
C THR A 127 5.97 -13.14 13.34
N LEU A 128 5.53 -13.88 12.32
CA LEU A 128 4.36 -13.51 11.51
C LEU A 128 3.14 -13.24 12.39
N LEU A 129 2.89 -14.08 13.39
CA LEU A 129 1.76 -13.89 14.30
C LEU A 129 1.88 -12.55 15.04
N GLN A 130 3.02 -12.27 15.68
CA GLN A 130 3.25 -11.00 16.39
C GLN A 130 3.11 -9.78 15.48
N LYS A 131 3.55 -9.89 14.22
CA LYS A 131 3.42 -8.84 13.21
C LYS A 131 1.95 -8.60 12.81
N LEU A 132 1.19 -9.67 12.59
CA LEU A 132 -0.19 -9.56 12.10
C LEU A 132 -1.18 -9.24 13.22
N THR A 133 -1.01 -9.76 14.43
CA THR A 133 -1.96 -9.59 15.56
C THR A 133 -2.46 -8.15 15.75
N PRO A 134 -1.63 -7.10 15.71
CA PRO A 134 -2.10 -5.71 15.83
C PRO A 134 -3.16 -5.30 14.80
N TYR A 135 -3.17 -5.90 13.62
CA TYR A 135 -4.14 -5.60 12.54
C TYR A 135 -5.49 -6.29 12.73
N TRP A 136 -5.57 -7.26 13.63
CA TRP A 136 -6.72 -8.15 13.82
C TRP A 136 -7.34 -8.02 15.21
N THR A 137 -7.11 -6.91 15.91
CA THR A 137 -7.75 -6.65 17.20
C THR A 137 -9.23 -6.28 17.01
N GLU A 138 -10.06 -6.58 18.01
CA GLU A 138 -11.47 -6.17 18.01
C GLU A 138 -11.63 -4.65 17.88
N GLU A 139 -10.68 -3.88 18.40
CA GLU A 139 -10.67 -2.43 18.26
C GLU A 139 -10.51 -1.97 16.80
N ILE A 140 -9.63 -2.62 16.03
CA ILE A 140 -9.48 -2.32 14.58
C ILE A 140 -10.76 -2.67 13.83
N VAL A 141 -11.35 -3.84 14.11
CA VAL A 141 -12.60 -4.29 13.49
C VAL A 141 -13.74 -3.31 13.80
N ARG A 142 -13.93 -2.96 15.08
CA ARG A 142 -14.96 -2.02 15.54
C ARG A 142 -14.81 -0.66 14.84
N ARG A 143 -13.61 -0.10 14.83
CA ARG A 143 -13.34 1.19 14.19
C ARG A 143 -13.54 1.14 12.67
N TRP A 144 -13.27 0.01 12.03
CA TRP A 144 -13.54 -0.16 10.61
C TRP A 144 -15.02 -0.19 10.28
N VAL A 145 -15.80 -0.97 11.06
CA VAL A 145 -17.26 -1.02 10.92
C VAL A 145 -17.87 0.37 11.13
N GLU A 146 -17.40 1.12 12.15
CA GLU A 146 -17.82 2.50 12.38
C GLU A 146 -17.43 3.44 11.26
N PHE A 147 -16.22 3.29 10.71
CA PHE A 147 -15.78 4.06 9.55
C PHE A 147 -16.66 3.78 8.32
N LEU A 148 -16.97 2.52 8.02
CA LEU A 148 -17.82 2.18 6.88
C LEU A 148 -19.26 2.68 7.05
N GLY A 149 -19.82 2.58 8.25
CA GLY A 149 -21.20 2.98 8.52
C GLY A 149 -22.18 2.30 7.56
N ALA A 150 -22.92 3.10 6.79
CA ALA A 150 -23.89 2.60 5.81
C ALA A 150 -23.28 1.91 4.59
N LEU A 151 -21.96 2.01 4.37
CA LEU A 151 -21.25 1.29 3.31
C LEU A 151 -20.96 -0.17 3.67
N LEU A 152 -21.11 -0.57 4.95
CA LEU A 152 -20.84 -1.93 5.40
C LEU A 152 -21.66 -2.96 4.61
N ASP A 153 -20.97 -3.97 4.07
CA ASP A 153 -21.52 -5.06 3.25
C ASP A 153 -22.30 -4.59 2.00
N GLN A 154 -22.09 -3.34 1.54
CA GLN A 154 -22.64 -2.80 0.29
C GLN A 154 -21.62 -2.87 -0.85
N ASN A 155 -22.07 -3.08 -2.09
CA ASN A 155 -21.18 -3.02 -3.24
C ASN A 155 -20.70 -1.56 -3.49
N PRO A 156 -19.38 -1.25 -3.36
CA PRO A 156 -18.86 0.10 -3.55
C PRO A 156 -19.08 0.67 -4.95
N GLU A 157 -19.22 -0.19 -5.96
CA GLU A 157 -19.36 0.26 -7.35
C GLU A 157 -20.70 0.96 -7.62
N VAL A 158 -21.74 0.58 -6.88
CA VAL A 158 -23.12 1.07 -7.04
C VAL A 158 -23.64 1.83 -5.81
N TYR A 159 -22.81 1.97 -4.77
CA TYR A 159 -23.18 2.71 -3.57
C TYR A 159 -23.33 4.21 -3.88
N THR A 160 -24.49 4.77 -3.52
CA THR A 160 -24.84 6.19 -3.75
C THR A 160 -24.93 7.01 -2.47
N GLY A 161 -24.63 6.41 -1.31
CA GLY A 161 -24.64 7.10 -0.03
C GLY A 161 -23.42 8.00 0.17
N GLN A 162 -23.33 8.61 1.35
CA GLN A 162 -22.26 9.53 1.67
C GLN A 162 -20.95 8.77 1.98
N LEU A 163 -19.89 9.13 1.27
CA LEU A 163 -18.53 8.65 1.54
C LEU A 163 -17.75 9.68 2.37
N HIS A 164 -16.76 9.18 3.13
CA HIS A 164 -15.83 10.04 3.85
C HIS A 164 -14.89 10.78 2.90
N SER A 165 -14.45 11.98 3.29
CA SER A 165 -13.41 12.71 2.56
C SER A 165 -12.04 12.05 2.71
N PHE A 166 -11.15 12.30 1.75
CA PHE A 166 -9.78 11.81 1.81
C PHE A 166 -9.07 12.21 3.11
N SER A 167 -9.17 13.48 3.54
CA SER A 167 -8.55 13.92 4.80
C SER A 167 -9.10 13.19 6.02
N TYR A 168 -10.39 12.89 6.04
CA TYR A 168 -10.98 12.12 7.13
C TYR A 168 -10.44 10.69 7.14
N THR A 169 -10.38 10.04 5.98
CA THR A 169 -9.81 8.70 5.81
C THR A 169 -8.33 8.64 6.19
N LEU A 170 -7.52 9.60 5.74
CA LEU A 170 -6.11 9.67 6.10
C LEU A 170 -5.91 9.85 7.61
N LYS A 171 -6.70 10.73 8.24
CA LYS A 171 -6.70 10.91 9.69
C LYS A 171 -7.16 9.64 10.42
N PHE A 172 -8.16 8.93 9.89
CA PHE A 172 -8.60 7.65 10.41
C PHE A 172 -7.45 6.64 10.44
N ILE A 173 -6.69 6.50 9.34
CA ILE A 173 -5.52 5.61 9.25
C ILE A 173 -4.44 6.01 10.25
N TYR A 174 -4.07 7.29 10.34
CA TYR A 174 -3.11 7.77 11.34
C TYR A 174 -3.54 7.42 12.76
N ASN A 175 -4.82 7.63 13.06
CA ASN A 175 -5.37 7.36 14.38
C ASN A 175 -5.43 5.86 14.71
N LEU A 176 -5.19 4.94 13.78
CA LEU A 176 -5.05 3.51 14.11
C LEU A 176 -3.80 3.26 14.97
N ASP A 177 -2.83 4.19 14.93
CA ASP A 177 -1.60 4.16 15.72
C ASP A 177 -0.74 2.88 15.53
N LEU A 178 -0.81 2.33 14.32
CA LEU A 178 -0.10 1.11 13.93
C LEU A 178 1.27 1.42 13.34
N ASP A 179 2.30 0.69 13.78
CA ASP A 179 3.65 0.78 13.22
C ASP A 179 3.64 0.59 11.69
N GLY A 180 4.33 1.48 10.99
CA GLY A 180 4.33 1.57 9.52
C GLY A 180 3.18 2.39 8.93
N PHE A 181 2.12 2.68 9.68
CA PHE A 181 0.94 3.45 9.21
C PHE A 181 0.66 4.73 10.01
N ARG A 182 1.48 5.06 11.02
CA ARG A 182 1.28 6.26 11.86
C ARG A 182 1.40 7.58 11.11
N THR A 183 2.28 7.65 10.11
CA THR A 183 2.59 8.88 9.37
C THR A 183 3.10 8.57 7.96
N GLY A 184 3.26 9.62 7.15
CA GLY A 184 4.05 9.57 5.92
C GLY A 184 3.37 8.84 4.77
N LEU A 185 4.22 8.30 3.87
CA LEU A 185 3.80 7.84 2.55
C LEU A 185 2.92 6.58 2.59
N THR A 186 3.20 5.64 3.48
CA THR A 186 2.45 4.37 3.55
C THR A 186 0.97 4.62 3.88
N ALA A 187 0.69 5.43 4.90
CA ALA A 187 -0.68 5.78 5.27
C ALA A 187 -1.40 6.60 4.20
N PHE A 188 -0.68 7.52 3.54
CA PHE A 188 -1.20 8.25 2.39
C PHE A 188 -1.59 7.29 1.26
N GLN A 189 -0.71 6.35 0.91
CA GLN A 189 -0.99 5.34 -0.12
C GLN A 189 -2.13 4.40 0.29
N THR A 190 -2.30 4.08 1.58
CA THR A 190 -3.47 3.35 2.06
C THR A 190 -4.76 4.10 1.80
N ALA A 191 -4.79 5.41 2.09
CA ALA A 191 -5.95 6.25 1.80
C ALA A 191 -6.22 6.35 0.28
N ILE A 192 -5.17 6.49 -0.54
CA ILE A 192 -5.30 6.49 -2.01
C ILE A 192 -5.90 5.19 -2.52
N ASN A 193 -5.45 4.03 -2.01
CA ASN A 193 -6.00 2.73 -2.39
C ASN A 193 -7.49 2.63 -2.03
N LEU A 194 -7.88 3.11 -0.83
CA LEU A 194 -9.29 3.13 -0.44
C LEU A 194 -10.14 3.99 -1.39
N CYS A 195 -9.60 5.09 -1.90
CA CYS A 195 -10.34 5.96 -2.81
C CYS A 195 -10.42 5.35 -4.22
N LEU A 196 -9.36 4.71 -4.71
CA LEU A 196 -9.39 3.92 -5.95
C LEU A 196 -10.43 2.79 -5.89
N LEU A 197 -10.64 2.22 -4.71
CA LEU A 197 -11.64 1.19 -4.45
C LEU A 197 -13.05 1.75 -4.18
N ARG A 198 -13.24 3.08 -4.24
CA ARG A 198 -14.50 3.79 -3.96
C ARG A 198 -15.02 3.65 -2.52
N LEU A 199 -14.12 3.49 -1.55
CA LEU A 199 -14.44 3.49 -0.11
C LEU A 199 -14.28 4.89 0.52
N CYS A 200 -13.69 5.84 -0.20
CA CYS A 200 -13.60 7.26 0.16
C CYS A 200 -13.66 8.15 -1.08
N LEU A 201 -13.95 9.44 -0.86
CA LEU A 201 -13.84 10.46 -1.89
C LEU A 201 -12.36 10.73 -2.22
N PRO A 202 -12.00 10.92 -3.49
CA PRO A 202 -10.64 11.29 -3.88
C PRO A 202 -10.24 12.63 -3.26
N PRO A 203 -8.93 12.88 -3.08
CA PRO A 203 -8.45 14.12 -2.50
C PRO A 203 -8.73 15.31 -3.40
N SER A 204 -9.09 16.43 -2.79
CA SER A 204 -9.11 17.72 -3.48
C SER A 204 -7.69 18.25 -3.72
N LEU A 205 -7.59 19.29 -4.54
CA LEU A 205 -6.35 20.03 -4.73
C LEU A 205 -5.81 20.56 -3.38
N GLU A 206 -6.67 21.11 -2.53
CA GLU A 206 -6.29 21.64 -1.22
C GLU A 206 -5.70 20.55 -0.31
N GLU A 207 -6.26 19.33 -0.39
CA GLU A 207 -5.81 18.17 0.39
C GLU A 207 -4.44 17.67 -0.09
N ILE A 208 -4.25 17.50 -1.40
CA ILE A 208 -2.94 17.13 -1.97
C ILE A 208 -1.90 18.22 -1.71
N THR A 209 -2.24 19.49 -1.93
CA THR A 209 -1.35 20.63 -1.66
C THR A 209 -0.92 20.64 -0.19
N LYS A 210 -1.86 20.41 0.73
CA LYS A 210 -1.56 20.31 2.16
C LYS A 210 -0.60 19.17 2.44
N PHE A 211 -0.87 17.98 1.91
CA PHE A 211 -0.01 16.81 2.11
C PHE A 211 1.42 17.07 1.61
N ILE A 212 1.59 17.56 0.37
CA ILE A 212 2.90 17.87 -0.20
C ILE A 212 3.62 18.93 0.63
N SER A 213 2.92 19.99 1.06
CA SER A 213 3.53 21.05 1.89
C SER A 213 4.03 20.57 3.25
N GLN A 214 3.38 19.54 3.82
CA GLN A 214 3.75 18.97 5.12
C GLN A 214 4.86 17.91 4.99
N ASN A 215 5.18 17.47 3.78
CA ASN A 215 6.12 16.40 3.52
C ASN A 215 7.13 16.79 2.41
N PRO A 216 7.92 17.87 2.59
CA PRO A 216 8.85 18.33 1.56
C PRO A 216 9.97 17.34 1.24
N GLY A 217 10.24 16.37 2.12
CA GLY A 217 11.21 15.30 1.87
C GLY A 217 10.71 14.20 0.93
N LEU A 218 9.43 14.18 0.55
CA LEU A 218 8.85 13.14 -0.29
C LEU A 218 8.91 13.47 -1.79
N GLY A 219 8.73 12.43 -2.60
CA GLY A 219 8.93 12.48 -4.05
C GLY A 219 8.09 13.54 -4.79
N ALA A 220 6.86 13.81 -4.36
CA ALA A 220 6.01 14.77 -5.05
C ALA A 220 6.53 16.21 -4.93
N TYR A 221 7.03 16.60 -3.75
CA TYR A 221 7.66 17.91 -3.55
C TYR A 221 8.95 18.01 -4.37
N ASN A 222 9.82 17.01 -4.26
CA ASN A 222 11.06 16.95 -5.04
C ASN A 222 10.78 16.97 -6.55
N GLY A 223 9.74 16.29 -7.01
CA GLY A 223 9.32 16.31 -8.41
C GLY A 223 8.95 17.70 -8.91
N LEU A 224 8.32 18.54 -8.07
CA LEU A 224 8.07 19.95 -8.44
C LEU A 224 9.38 20.73 -8.57
N VAL A 225 10.31 20.55 -7.64
CA VAL A 225 11.63 21.20 -7.70
C VAL A 225 12.40 20.77 -8.94
N GLU A 226 12.39 19.47 -9.29
CA GLU A 226 13.10 18.97 -10.47
C GLU A 226 12.47 19.38 -11.81
N LEU A 227 11.17 19.70 -11.81
CA LEU A 227 10.53 20.34 -12.95
C LEU A 227 10.86 21.85 -13.06
N GLY A 228 11.65 22.40 -12.13
CA GLY A 228 12.11 23.78 -12.13
C GLY A 228 11.20 24.76 -11.40
N PHE A 229 10.20 24.29 -10.64
CA PHE A 229 9.34 25.19 -9.87
C PHE A 229 10.07 25.74 -8.63
N CYS A 230 10.03 27.06 -8.45
CA CYS A 230 10.51 27.71 -7.24
C CYS A 230 9.40 27.68 -6.16
N ILE A 231 9.53 26.78 -5.18
CA ILE A 231 8.52 26.57 -4.14
C ILE A 231 8.97 27.21 -2.81
N ALA A 232 8.38 28.33 -2.43
CA ALA A 232 8.63 28.98 -1.14
C ALA A 232 7.50 28.74 -0.12
N ASN A 233 6.27 28.53 -0.59
CA ASN A 233 5.10 28.37 0.28
C ASN A 233 4.01 27.46 -0.34
N LYS A 234 2.94 27.24 0.43
CA LYS A 234 1.82 26.37 0.02
C LYS A 234 1.08 26.85 -1.23
N SER A 235 0.99 28.16 -1.45
CA SER A 235 0.36 28.73 -2.66
C SER A 235 1.17 28.42 -3.92
N ASP A 236 2.50 28.39 -3.82
CA ASP A 236 3.37 28.04 -4.94
C ASP A 236 3.18 26.58 -5.34
N ILE A 237 3.07 25.67 -4.36
CA ILE A 237 2.72 24.26 -4.61
C ILE A 237 1.40 24.15 -5.35
N ARG A 238 0.37 24.86 -4.88
CA ARG A 238 -0.96 24.83 -5.51
C ARG A 238 -0.91 25.34 -6.96
N CYS A 239 -0.17 26.41 -7.21
CA CYS A 239 0.03 26.97 -8.54
C CYS A 239 0.75 25.97 -9.45
N ALA A 240 1.84 25.37 -8.97
CA ALA A 240 2.61 24.38 -9.71
C ALA A 240 1.76 23.14 -10.06
N LEU A 241 0.95 22.64 -9.12
CA LEU A 241 0.01 21.54 -9.36
C LEU A 241 -1.01 21.89 -10.46
N HIS A 242 -1.56 23.10 -10.47
CA HIS A 242 -2.43 23.56 -11.56
C HIS A 242 -1.70 23.62 -12.90
N MET A 243 -0.46 24.12 -12.92
CA MET A 243 0.33 24.16 -14.15
C MET A 243 0.63 22.76 -14.70
N VAL A 244 0.97 21.81 -13.83
CA VAL A 244 1.15 20.40 -14.20
C VAL A 244 -0.17 19.79 -14.69
N HIS A 245 -1.26 20.03 -13.98
CA HIS A 245 -2.60 19.60 -14.40
C HIS A 245 -2.94 20.09 -15.81
N ASP A 246 -2.82 21.39 -16.05
CA ASP A 246 -3.15 22.01 -17.34
C ASP A 246 -2.23 21.52 -18.46
N HIS A 247 -0.96 21.27 -18.15
CA HIS A 247 -0.03 20.65 -19.09
C HIS A 247 -0.50 19.24 -19.46
N LEU A 248 -0.77 18.38 -18.48
CA LEU A 248 -1.26 17.02 -18.73
C LEU A 248 -2.59 17.03 -19.50
N LEU A 249 -3.51 17.94 -19.14
CA LEU A 249 -4.78 18.10 -19.83
C LEU A 249 -4.59 18.44 -21.32
N ARG A 250 -3.62 19.28 -21.68
CA ARG A 250 -3.37 19.65 -23.09
C ARG A 250 -2.66 18.57 -23.89
N HIS A 251 -1.91 17.69 -23.24
CA HIS A 251 -0.98 16.78 -23.91
C HIS A 251 -1.38 15.30 -23.85
N LEU A 252 -2.20 14.88 -22.88
CA LEU A 252 -2.72 13.53 -22.82
C LEU A 252 -3.86 13.35 -23.83
N SER A 253 -3.87 12.20 -24.51
CA SER A 253 -4.97 11.83 -25.41
C SER A 253 -6.23 11.47 -24.62
N SER A 254 -7.41 11.47 -25.28
CA SER A 254 -8.66 11.01 -24.66
C SER A 254 -8.58 9.55 -24.16
N SER A 255 -7.80 8.70 -24.86
CA SER A 255 -7.52 7.33 -24.41
C SER A 255 -6.69 7.32 -23.13
N ASP A 256 -5.67 8.17 -23.01
CA ASP A 256 -4.86 8.27 -21.79
C ASP A 256 -5.68 8.81 -20.62
N TRP A 257 -6.56 9.78 -20.86
CA TRP A 257 -7.46 10.31 -19.83
C TRP A 257 -8.33 9.21 -19.23
N THR A 258 -8.87 8.35 -20.10
CA THR A 258 -9.72 7.23 -19.70
C THR A 258 -8.92 6.19 -18.94
N LEU A 259 -7.74 5.82 -19.47
CA LEU A 259 -6.85 4.82 -18.87
C LEU A 259 -6.35 5.25 -17.49
N LEU A 260 -6.01 6.53 -17.32
CA LEU A 260 -5.46 7.08 -16.08
C LEU A 260 -6.55 7.57 -15.12
N HIS A 261 -7.83 7.45 -15.50
CA HIS A 261 -8.97 8.00 -14.78
C HIS A 261 -8.79 9.49 -14.42
N PHE A 262 -8.20 10.28 -15.31
CA PHE A 262 -7.76 11.64 -15.03
C PHE A 262 -8.92 12.55 -14.62
N SER A 263 -10.11 12.37 -15.20
CA SER A 263 -11.30 13.17 -14.88
C SER A 263 -11.79 13.02 -13.44
N THR A 264 -11.55 11.86 -12.82
CA THR A 264 -12.05 11.54 -11.47
C THR A 264 -10.94 11.55 -10.42
N HIS A 265 -9.68 11.40 -10.84
CA HIS A 265 -8.54 11.15 -9.96
C HIS A 265 -7.31 12.02 -10.27
N ALA A 266 -7.49 13.16 -10.96
CA ALA A 266 -6.41 14.02 -11.44
C ALA A 266 -5.32 14.28 -10.39
N TRP A 267 -5.71 14.66 -9.18
CA TRP A 267 -4.75 15.06 -8.15
C TRP A 267 -3.96 13.88 -7.58
N MET A 268 -4.57 12.68 -7.50
CA MET A 268 -3.85 11.46 -7.13
C MET A 268 -2.84 11.08 -8.22
N LEU A 269 -3.24 11.19 -9.49
CA LEU A 269 -2.36 10.91 -10.61
C LEU A 269 -1.18 11.89 -10.66
N ILE A 270 -1.44 13.18 -10.51
CA ILE A 270 -0.40 14.22 -10.52
C ILE A 270 0.60 13.98 -9.39
N GLU A 271 0.14 13.71 -8.17
CA GLU A 271 1.02 13.36 -7.05
C GLU A 271 1.87 12.13 -7.40
N HIS A 272 1.25 11.09 -7.96
CA HIS A 272 1.95 9.86 -8.35
C HIS A 272 3.02 10.11 -9.43
N ILE A 273 2.71 10.91 -10.45
CA ILE A 273 3.65 11.27 -11.52
C ILE A 273 4.82 12.07 -10.96
N LEU A 274 4.56 13.08 -10.14
CA LEU A 274 5.58 13.92 -9.52
C LEU A 274 6.56 13.08 -8.68
N CYS A 275 6.05 12.09 -7.95
CA CYS A 275 6.85 11.12 -7.21
C CYS A 275 7.82 10.29 -8.06
N LYS A 276 7.69 10.29 -9.39
CA LYS A 276 8.56 9.55 -10.32
C LYS A 276 9.45 10.43 -11.20
N VAL A 277 9.28 11.75 -11.19
CA VAL A 277 10.05 12.68 -12.04
C VAL A 277 11.55 12.43 -11.92
N SER A 278 12.10 12.44 -10.70
CA SER A 278 13.53 12.20 -10.46
C SER A 278 13.99 10.81 -10.94
N ARG A 279 13.12 9.79 -10.88
CA ARG A 279 13.44 8.44 -11.38
C ARG A 279 13.56 8.40 -12.88
N TYR A 280 12.74 9.17 -13.60
CA TYR A 280 12.81 9.26 -15.06
C TYR A 280 14.01 10.08 -15.51
N THR A 281 14.28 11.22 -14.86
CA THR A 281 15.48 12.03 -15.14
C THR A 281 16.75 11.18 -15.05
N ASN A 282 16.87 10.37 -13.99
CA ASN A 282 18.04 9.49 -13.80
C ASN A 282 18.13 8.32 -14.79
N ARG A 283 17.01 7.91 -15.41
CA ARG A 283 16.98 6.83 -16.42
C ARG A 283 17.31 7.32 -17.83
N VAL A 284 16.98 8.57 -18.14
CA VAL A 284 17.24 9.17 -19.47
C VAL A 284 18.65 9.75 -19.55
N ALA A 285 19.27 10.08 -18.42
CA ALA A 285 20.66 10.55 -18.35
C ALA A 285 21.71 9.43 -18.46
N GLN A 286 21.30 8.17 -18.65
CA GLN A 286 22.15 7.01 -18.97
C GLN A 286 21.99 6.62 -20.44
#